data_AF-A6K5F3-F1
#
_entry.id   AF-A6K5F3-F1
#
_cell.length_a   1.000
_cell.length_b   1.000
_cell.length_c   1.000
_cell.angle_alpha   90.00
_cell.angle_beta   90.00
_cell.angle_gamma   90.00
#
_symmetry.space_group_name_H-M   'P 1'
#
loop_
_entity.id
_entity.type
_entity.pdbx_description
1 polymer ?
#
loop_
_entity_poly.entity_id
_entity_poly.type
_entity_poly.pdbx_seq_one_letter_code
_entity_poly.pdbx_strand_id
1 'polypeptide(L)'
;MLFGAGHAMHYPLHNPKSQEPVTLDFLDAELENDIKVEIRNKMIDGESGEKTFRTLVKSQDERYIDKGNRTYTWTPVNGTDYSLALVLPTYSFYYIKAKIEETITQARYSETLKPDNFEESGYTFIAPREYCNDLKPSDNNTEFLLNFNEFIDRKTPNNPSCNTDLINRILLDAGFTNELVQNYWSKQKNIKGVKARFVVTDGGITRVYPKEAGENWQENPETYEDSFYKRSLDNDNYVFTAPYFNKSGPGAYESGIMVSKAVELYIQGKLLKPAVVGIKIDVNSWIENFTKTSIRDPCAGPVCDCKRNSDVMDCVILDDGGFLLMANHDDYTNQIGRFFGEIDPSMMRHLVNISLYAFNKSYDYQSVCDPGAAPKQGAGHRSAYVPSITDILQIGWWATAAAC
;
A
#
# COMPACT_ATOMS: atom_id res chain seq x y z
N MET A 1 9.10 16.13 0.49
CA MET A 1 9.54 15.97 1.88
C MET A 1 10.16 17.27 2.34
N LEU A 2 9.73 17.81 3.49
CA LEU A 2 10.36 18.98 4.14
C LEU A 2 11.20 18.48 5.32
N PHE A 3 12.45 18.93 5.43
CA PHE A 3 13.42 18.51 6.44
C PHE A 3 13.98 19.69 7.18
N GLY A 4 14.07 19.62 8.51
CA GLY A 4 14.79 20.58 9.35
C GLY A 4 15.49 19.85 10.49
N ALA A 5 16.77 20.14 10.71
CA ALA A 5 17.61 19.47 11.71
C ALA A 5 17.57 17.92 11.66
N GLY A 6 17.46 17.33 10.46
CA GLY A 6 17.40 15.88 10.24
C GLY A 6 16.01 15.23 10.38
N HIS A 7 14.98 15.98 10.83
CA HIS A 7 13.64 15.44 11.02
C HIS A 7 12.73 15.72 9.82
N ALA A 8 11.89 14.73 9.46
CA ALA A 8 10.88 14.81 8.41
C ALA A 8 9.61 15.49 8.94
N MET A 9 9.31 16.70 8.47
CA MET A 9 8.12 17.46 8.86
C MET A 9 6.91 17.20 7.95
N HIS A 10 7.14 16.79 6.71
CA HIS A 10 6.07 16.40 5.78
C HIS A 10 6.52 15.17 4.99
N TYR A 11 5.96 14.02 5.34
CA TYR A 11 6.29 12.71 4.79
C TYR A 11 5.01 11.84 4.71
N PRO A 12 4.80 11.00 3.67
CA PRO A 12 3.58 10.22 3.50
C PRO A 12 3.22 9.30 4.69
N LEU A 13 4.20 8.85 5.46
CA LEU A 13 4.05 7.98 6.65
C LEU A 13 3.84 8.76 7.98
N HIS A 14 3.46 10.04 7.97
CA HIS A 14 3.33 10.81 9.22
C HIS A 14 1.95 10.60 9.90
N ASN A 15 1.93 9.99 11.09
CA ASN A 15 0.72 9.71 11.88
C ASN A 15 0.56 10.69 13.08
N PRO A 16 -0.57 11.41 13.22
CA PRO A 16 -0.74 12.51 14.18
C PRO A 16 -1.05 12.10 15.64
N LYS A 17 -0.70 10.89 16.10
CA LYS A 17 -1.23 10.32 17.36
C LYS A 17 -0.43 10.62 18.65
N SER A 18 0.64 11.39 18.61
CA SER A 18 1.48 11.66 19.80
C SER A 18 1.24 13.03 20.43
N GLN A 19 1.29 13.08 21.78
CA GLN A 19 1.31 14.34 22.56
C GLN A 19 2.74 14.91 22.69
N GLU A 20 3.76 14.09 22.44
CA GLU A 20 5.16 14.52 22.30
C GLU A 20 5.42 15.01 20.87
N PRO A 21 6.38 15.93 20.65
CA PRO A 21 6.70 16.39 19.31
C PRO A 21 7.07 15.20 18.42
N VAL A 22 6.41 15.07 17.27
CA VAL A 22 6.65 13.97 16.34
C VAL A 22 7.97 14.19 15.61
N THR A 23 9.06 13.65 16.14
CA THR A 23 10.41 13.76 15.59
C THR A 23 10.79 12.46 14.86
N LEU A 24 10.30 12.29 13.62
CA LEU A 24 10.69 11.15 12.76
C LEU A 24 11.86 11.54 11.87
N ASP A 25 12.97 10.79 11.87
CA ASP A 25 14.09 11.03 10.95
C ASP A 25 13.73 10.55 9.53
N PHE A 26 14.36 11.15 8.52
CA PHE A 26 14.35 10.65 7.14
C PHE A 26 14.73 9.17 7.03
N LEU A 27 15.78 8.76 7.75
CA LEU A 27 16.29 7.38 7.70
C LEU A 27 15.42 6.39 8.48
N ASP A 28 14.52 6.89 9.34
CA ASP A 28 13.51 6.08 10.00
C ASP A 28 12.24 5.95 9.15
N ALA A 29 11.94 7.00 8.37
CA ALA A 29 10.78 7.05 7.47
C ALA A 29 10.97 6.23 6.18
N GLU A 30 12.22 6.00 5.76
CA GLU A 30 12.57 5.20 4.59
C GLU A 30 13.54 4.08 4.94
N LEU A 31 13.57 3.01 4.12
CA LEU A 31 14.64 2.02 4.24
C LEU A 31 16.02 2.69 4.02
N GLU A 32 16.86 2.62 5.06
CA GLU A 32 18.19 3.19 5.10
C GLU A 32 19.11 2.62 4.01
N ASN A 33 19.97 3.50 3.48
CA ASN A 33 21.00 3.19 2.49
C ASN A 33 22.11 4.24 2.62
N ASP A 34 23.38 3.84 2.48
CA ASP A 34 24.55 4.73 2.49
C ASP A 34 24.34 5.97 1.59
N ILE A 35 23.73 5.79 0.40
CA ILE A 35 23.43 6.91 -0.51
C ILE A 35 22.39 7.87 0.07
N LYS A 36 21.41 7.37 0.81
CA LYS A 36 20.39 8.21 1.47
C LYS A 36 21.00 8.98 2.65
N VAL A 37 21.96 8.39 3.37
CA VAL A 37 22.72 9.09 4.41
C VAL A 37 23.49 10.27 3.82
N GLU A 38 24.15 10.08 2.66
CA GLU A 38 24.81 11.18 1.95
C GLU A 38 23.83 12.30 1.58
N ILE A 39 22.67 11.94 1.01
CA ILE A 39 21.64 12.91 0.61
C ILE A 39 21.13 13.67 1.84
N ARG A 40 20.88 12.97 2.95
CA ARG A 40 20.47 13.57 4.23
C ARG A 40 21.47 14.62 4.71
N ASN A 41 22.75 14.27 4.75
CA ASN A 41 23.79 15.20 5.22
C ASN A 41 23.88 16.44 4.33
N LYS A 42 23.86 16.27 3.00
CA LYS A 42 23.83 17.40 2.05
C LYS A 42 22.62 18.31 2.24
N MET A 43 21.45 17.75 2.52
CA MET A 43 20.24 18.53 2.80
C MET A 43 20.36 19.31 4.12
N ILE A 44 20.99 18.72 5.15
CA ILE A 44 21.23 19.38 6.44
C ILE A 44 22.22 20.53 6.29
N ASP A 45 23.25 20.35 5.47
CA ASP A 45 24.26 21.36 5.18
C ASP A 45 23.73 22.49 4.26
N GLY A 46 22.48 22.41 3.80
CA GLY A 46 21.83 23.43 2.98
C GLY A 46 22.25 23.40 1.51
N GLU A 47 22.79 22.29 1.02
CA GLU A 47 23.17 22.14 -0.39
C GLU A 47 21.95 21.82 -1.27
N SER A 48 21.98 22.27 -2.52
CA SER A 48 21.06 21.80 -3.57
C SER A 48 21.70 20.66 -4.36
N GLY A 49 20.89 19.69 -4.81
CA GLY A 49 21.41 18.61 -5.62
C GLY A 49 20.35 17.68 -6.21
N GLU A 50 20.81 16.78 -7.06
CA GLU A 50 20.03 15.70 -7.63
C GLU A 50 20.86 14.40 -7.59
N LYS A 51 20.21 13.28 -7.30
CA LYS A 51 20.83 11.95 -7.37
C LYS A 51 19.81 10.89 -7.77
N THR A 52 20.14 10.14 -8.81
CA THR A 52 19.37 8.97 -9.26
C THR A 52 20.10 7.70 -8.90
N PHE A 53 19.41 6.78 -8.23
CA PHE A 53 19.97 5.48 -7.84
C PHE A 53 18.88 4.43 -7.63
N ARG A 54 19.26 3.16 -7.70
CA ARG A 54 18.38 2.04 -7.41
C ARG A 54 18.31 1.80 -5.91
N THR A 55 17.11 1.75 -5.36
CA THR A 55 16.87 1.55 -3.93
C THR A 55 15.71 0.60 -3.68
N LEU A 56 15.62 0.09 -2.46
CA LEU A 56 14.46 -0.65 -1.97
C LEU A 56 13.35 0.33 -1.57
N VAL A 57 12.12 0.01 -1.95
CA VAL A 57 10.90 0.74 -1.64
C VAL A 57 9.98 -0.19 -0.85
N LYS A 58 9.65 0.19 0.38
CA LYS A 58 8.69 -0.54 1.22
C LYS A 58 7.28 -0.34 0.65
N SER A 59 6.50 -1.42 0.54
CA SER A 59 5.11 -1.33 0.08
C SER A 59 4.22 -0.63 1.11
N GLN A 60 3.09 -0.06 0.67
CA GLN A 60 2.16 0.66 1.54
C GLN A 60 1.59 -0.23 2.66
N ASP A 61 1.39 -1.51 2.36
CA ASP A 61 0.88 -2.50 3.29
C ASP A 61 1.97 -3.21 4.10
N GLU A 62 3.23 -2.79 3.96
CA GLU A 62 4.38 -3.31 4.69
C GLU A 62 4.71 -4.79 4.49
N ARG A 63 4.09 -5.44 3.49
CA ARG A 63 4.28 -6.86 3.18
C ARG A 63 5.35 -7.13 2.13
N TYR A 64 5.69 -6.14 1.31
CA TYR A 64 6.59 -6.31 0.16
C TYR A 64 7.68 -5.24 0.14
N ILE A 65 8.77 -5.57 -0.54
CA ILE A 65 9.86 -4.63 -0.82
C ILE A 65 10.20 -4.74 -2.31
N ASP A 66 9.97 -3.65 -3.04
CA ASP A 66 10.25 -3.58 -4.47
C ASP A 66 11.56 -2.82 -4.73
N LYS A 67 12.29 -3.21 -5.78
CA LYS A 67 13.52 -2.53 -6.20
C LYS A 67 13.20 -1.46 -7.25
N GLY A 68 13.02 -0.22 -6.82
CA GLY A 68 12.73 0.91 -7.69
C GLY A 68 13.97 1.75 -8.06
N ASN A 69 13.97 2.33 -9.26
CA ASN A 69 14.92 3.40 -9.60
C ASN A 69 14.27 4.75 -9.25
N ARG A 70 14.92 5.52 -8.37
CA ARG A 70 14.35 6.76 -7.83
C ARG A 70 15.34 7.91 -8.03
N THR A 71 14.80 9.06 -8.40
CA THR A 71 15.52 10.32 -8.52
C THR A 71 15.11 11.21 -7.37
N TYR A 72 16.08 11.54 -6.52
CA TYR A 72 15.94 12.49 -5.42
C TYR A 72 16.47 13.83 -5.89
N THR A 73 15.68 14.88 -5.73
CA THR A 73 16.09 16.27 -5.99
C THR A 73 15.80 17.09 -4.76
N TRP A 74 16.76 17.88 -4.28
CA TRP A 74 16.60 18.65 -3.05
C TRP A 74 17.20 20.06 -3.15
N THR A 75 16.67 20.97 -2.35
CA THR A 75 17.07 22.37 -2.29
C THR A 75 16.75 22.98 -0.92
N PRO A 76 17.54 23.93 -0.40
CA PRO A 76 17.19 24.67 0.80
C PRO A 76 15.97 25.57 0.57
N VAL A 77 15.19 25.79 1.63
CA VAL A 77 14.08 26.75 1.66
C VAL A 77 14.63 28.10 2.14
N ASN A 78 14.59 29.09 1.26
CA ASN A 78 15.16 30.40 1.55
C ASN A 78 14.50 31.03 2.79
N GLY A 79 15.33 31.52 3.71
CA GLY A 79 14.88 32.20 4.93
C GLY A 79 14.53 31.27 6.10
N THR A 80 14.72 29.96 5.95
CA THR A 80 14.60 28.98 7.04
C THR A 80 15.82 28.06 7.07
N ASP A 81 15.91 27.23 8.11
CA ASP A 81 16.87 26.13 8.25
C ASP A 81 16.35 24.82 7.62
N TYR A 82 15.26 24.90 6.85
CA TYR A 82 14.65 23.75 6.21
C TYR A 82 15.21 23.50 4.80
N SER A 83 15.29 22.23 4.42
CA SER A 83 15.53 21.76 3.05
C SER A 83 14.33 20.96 2.56
N LEU A 84 13.98 21.10 1.29
CA LEU A 84 12.91 20.36 0.64
C LEU A 84 13.48 19.38 -0.37
N ALA A 85 13.03 18.14 -0.32
CA ALA A 85 13.33 17.10 -1.30
C ALA A 85 12.07 16.59 -2.00
N LEU A 86 12.23 16.19 -3.26
CA LEU A 86 11.22 15.52 -4.07
C LEU A 86 11.80 14.20 -4.59
N VAL A 87 11.00 13.14 -4.51
CA VAL A 87 11.38 11.80 -5.00
C VAL A 87 10.46 11.44 -6.14
N LEU A 88 11.02 11.18 -7.32
CA LEU A 88 10.27 10.73 -8.49
C LEU A 88 10.84 9.41 -9.02
N PRO A 89 10.00 8.42 -9.33
CA PRO A 89 10.43 7.31 -10.18
C PRO A 89 10.67 7.81 -11.61
N THR A 90 11.56 7.14 -12.34
CA THR A 90 11.96 7.57 -13.70
C THR A 90 10.80 7.61 -14.70
N TYR A 91 9.75 6.83 -14.48
CA TYR A 91 8.56 6.79 -15.34
C TYR A 91 7.56 7.93 -15.07
N SER A 92 7.73 8.74 -14.02
CA SER A 92 6.79 9.81 -13.65
C SER A 92 7.28 11.21 -14.01
N PHE A 93 8.30 11.34 -14.87
CA PHE A 93 8.78 12.64 -15.36
C PHE A 93 7.81 13.33 -16.32
N TYR A 94 6.87 12.58 -16.88
CA TYR A 94 5.82 13.10 -17.74
C TYR A 94 4.47 12.76 -17.13
N TYR A 95 3.50 13.67 -17.29
CA TYR A 95 2.14 13.50 -16.82
C TYR A 95 1.15 13.88 -17.92
N ILE A 96 -0.07 13.35 -17.82
CA ILE A 96 -1.15 13.65 -18.76
C ILE A 96 -1.96 14.82 -18.20
N LYS A 97 -1.95 15.94 -18.92
CA LYS A 97 -2.89 17.03 -18.70
C LYS A 97 -4.08 16.87 -19.64
N ALA A 98 -5.28 16.73 -19.10
CA ALA A 98 -6.48 16.61 -19.91
C ALA A 98 -6.77 17.94 -20.63
N LYS A 99 -6.97 17.86 -21.94
CA LYS A 99 -7.36 18.99 -22.79
C LYS A 99 -8.72 18.72 -23.43
N ILE A 100 -9.74 18.58 -22.59
CA ILE A 100 -11.13 18.42 -23.03
C ILE A 100 -11.84 19.75 -22.82
N GLU A 101 -12.08 20.48 -23.91
CA GLU A 101 -12.78 21.77 -23.90
C GLU A 101 -14.22 21.66 -24.44
N GLU A 102 -14.54 20.57 -25.14
CA GLU A 102 -15.85 20.34 -25.74
C GLU A 102 -16.91 19.91 -24.71
N THR A 103 -17.97 20.71 -24.57
CA THR A 103 -19.08 20.44 -23.64
C THR A 103 -19.74 19.08 -23.86
N ILE A 104 -19.92 18.68 -25.12
CA ILE A 104 -20.57 17.39 -25.47
C ILE A 104 -19.70 16.21 -24.99
N THR A 105 -18.38 16.30 -25.18
CA THR A 105 -17.43 15.27 -24.78
C THR A 105 -17.35 15.16 -23.25
N GLN A 106 -17.32 16.29 -22.54
CA GLN A 106 -17.37 16.32 -21.07
C GLN A 106 -18.66 15.69 -20.53
N ALA A 107 -19.83 16.07 -21.08
CA ALA A 107 -21.13 15.53 -20.67
C ALA A 107 -21.21 14.02 -20.89
N ARG A 108 -20.79 13.54 -22.07
CA ARG A 108 -20.79 12.10 -22.40
C ARG A 108 -19.96 11.28 -21.42
N TYR A 109 -18.80 11.78 -20.98
CA TYR A 109 -17.97 11.06 -20.03
C TYR A 109 -18.52 11.13 -18.60
N SER A 110 -19.15 12.24 -18.21
CA SER A 110 -19.83 12.39 -16.92
C SER A 110 -20.93 11.33 -16.72
N GLU A 111 -21.73 11.06 -17.76
CA GLU A 111 -22.80 10.04 -17.71
C GLU A 111 -22.29 8.63 -17.36
N THR A 112 -21.02 8.32 -17.67
CA THR A 112 -20.43 7.00 -17.37
C THR A 112 -20.14 6.79 -15.88
N LEU A 113 -20.19 7.87 -15.08
CA LEU A 113 -19.95 7.84 -13.63
C LEU A 113 -21.23 7.69 -12.81
N LYS A 114 -22.40 7.65 -13.46
CA LYS A 114 -23.69 7.55 -12.76
C LYS A 114 -23.93 6.11 -12.27
N PRO A 115 -24.29 5.92 -10.98
CA PRO A 115 -24.55 4.60 -10.41
C PRO A 115 -25.59 3.77 -11.16
N ASP A 116 -26.59 4.42 -11.77
CA ASP A 116 -27.63 3.77 -12.56
C ASP A 116 -27.08 3.02 -13.79
N ASN A 117 -25.91 3.45 -14.30
CA ASN A 117 -25.26 2.87 -15.48
C ASN A 117 -24.21 1.79 -15.13
N PHE A 118 -24.09 1.39 -13.85
CA PHE A 118 -23.05 0.45 -13.40
C PHE A 118 -23.26 -0.99 -13.87
N GLU A 119 -24.48 -1.36 -14.25
CA GLU A 119 -24.74 -2.68 -14.86
C GLU A 119 -23.95 -2.88 -16.16
N GLU A 120 -23.79 -1.81 -16.94
CA GLU A 120 -23.05 -1.85 -18.21
C GLU A 120 -21.60 -1.39 -18.04
N SER A 121 -21.37 -0.37 -17.19
CA SER A 121 -20.07 0.30 -17.05
C SER A 121 -19.15 -0.34 -16.01
N GLY A 122 -19.69 -1.22 -15.17
CA GLY A 122 -19.02 -1.72 -13.96
C GLY A 122 -19.19 -0.78 -12.77
N TYR A 123 -18.97 -1.29 -11.58
CA TYR A 123 -19.01 -0.51 -10.35
C TYR A 123 -17.84 0.47 -10.34
N THR A 124 -18.13 1.77 -10.27
CA THR A 124 -17.12 2.82 -10.38
C THR A 124 -16.94 3.54 -9.04
N PHE A 125 -15.69 3.63 -8.60
CA PHE A 125 -15.25 4.44 -7.47
C PHE A 125 -14.52 5.69 -7.98
N ILE A 126 -14.59 6.76 -7.19
CA ILE A 126 -13.86 8.01 -7.41
C ILE A 126 -13.02 8.35 -6.18
N ALA A 127 -11.76 8.72 -6.39
CA ALA A 127 -10.87 9.13 -5.33
C ALA A 127 -11.43 10.36 -4.59
N PRO A 128 -11.45 10.38 -3.24
CA PRO A 128 -12.00 11.48 -2.44
C PRO A 128 -11.04 12.69 -2.37
N ARG A 129 -10.81 13.34 -3.51
CA ARG A 129 -9.94 14.52 -3.65
C ARG A 129 -10.74 15.82 -3.58
N GLU A 130 -10.05 16.92 -3.28
CA GLU A 130 -10.63 18.26 -3.27
C GLU A 130 -10.84 18.79 -4.71
N TYR A 131 -11.88 18.31 -5.39
CA TYR A 131 -12.22 18.73 -6.76
C TYR A 131 -12.71 20.18 -6.84
N CYS A 132 -13.52 20.56 -5.85
CA CYS A 132 -14.13 21.88 -5.73
C CYS A 132 -14.21 22.24 -4.25
N ASN A 133 -14.12 23.53 -3.91
CA ASN A 133 -14.16 23.99 -2.52
C ASN A 133 -15.46 23.60 -1.79
N ASP A 134 -16.57 23.51 -2.52
CA ASP A 134 -17.90 23.19 -1.97
C ASP A 134 -18.16 21.67 -1.85
N LEU A 135 -17.34 20.83 -2.47
CA LEU A 135 -17.47 19.37 -2.44
C LEU A 135 -16.50 18.79 -1.40
N LYS A 136 -17.03 18.35 -0.26
CA LYS A 136 -16.22 17.76 0.79
C LYS A 136 -15.95 16.27 0.51
N PRO A 137 -14.70 15.80 0.71
CA PRO A 137 -14.39 14.37 0.77
C PRO A 137 -15.27 13.67 1.80
N SER A 138 -15.78 12.49 1.46
CA SER A 138 -16.51 11.60 2.37
C SER A 138 -15.87 10.21 2.34
N ASP A 139 -15.83 9.56 3.50
CA ASP A 139 -15.36 8.18 3.64
C ASP A 139 -16.26 7.19 2.87
N ASN A 140 -17.56 7.51 2.75
CA ASN A 140 -18.49 6.73 1.96
C ASN A 140 -18.41 7.13 0.49
N ASN A 141 -17.75 6.29 -0.32
CA ASN A 141 -17.51 6.59 -1.72
C ASN A 141 -18.79 6.73 -2.56
N THR A 142 -19.84 5.95 -2.26
CA THR A 142 -21.10 6.02 -2.99
C THR A 142 -21.77 7.38 -2.80
N GLU A 143 -21.78 7.88 -1.57
CA GLU A 143 -22.32 9.20 -1.24
C GLU A 143 -21.48 10.30 -1.90
N PHE A 144 -20.15 10.18 -1.81
CA PHE A 144 -19.24 11.13 -2.42
C PHE A 144 -19.41 11.21 -3.95
N LEU A 145 -19.55 10.07 -4.63
CA LEU A 145 -19.78 10.01 -6.07
C LEU A 145 -21.13 10.63 -6.46
N LEU A 146 -22.19 10.40 -5.69
CA LEU A 146 -23.49 11.04 -5.93
C LEU A 146 -23.39 12.56 -5.82
N ASN A 147 -22.74 13.06 -4.76
CA ASN A 147 -22.51 14.49 -4.55
C ASN A 147 -21.65 15.09 -5.68
N PHE A 148 -20.62 14.37 -6.13
CA PHE A 148 -19.78 14.79 -7.25
C PHE A 148 -20.59 14.91 -8.54
N ASN A 149 -21.37 13.88 -8.90
CA ASN A 149 -22.20 13.89 -10.10
C ASN A 149 -23.27 15.01 -10.06
N GLU A 150 -23.95 15.18 -8.93
CA GLU A 150 -24.94 16.26 -8.73
C GLU A 150 -24.29 17.64 -8.87
N PHE A 151 -23.06 17.80 -8.39
CA PHE A 151 -22.32 19.05 -8.50
C PHE A 151 -21.96 19.38 -9.95
N ILE A 152 -21.42 18.41 -10.69
CA ILE A 152 -21.04 18.58 -12.10
C ILE A 152 -22.27 18.92 -12.96
N ASP A 153 -23.41 18.24 -12.72
CA ASP A 153 -24.66 18.49 -13.42
C ASP A 153 -25.21 19.90 -13.16
N ARG A 154 -25.02 20.46 -11.96
CA ARG A 154 -25.52 21.80 -11.59
C ARG A 154 -24.62 22.96 -11.99
N LYS A 155 -23.31 22.82 -11.81
CA LYS A 155 -22.36 23.96 -11.80
C LYS A 155 -21.42 23.99 -12.99
N THR A 156 -21.46 22.96 -13.85
CA THR A 156 -20.56 22.66 -14.97
C THR A 156 -19.10 22.45 -14.55
N PRO A 157 -18.31 21.61 -15.26
CA PRO A 157 -16.91 21.34 -14.93
C PRO A 157 -15.98 22.57 -14.90
N ASN A 158 -16.35 23.65 -15.59
CA ASN A 158 -15.53 24.87 -15.74
C ASN A 158 -15.79 25.92 -14.66
N ASN A 159 -16.40 25.53 -13.54
CA ASN A 159 -16.72 26.47 -12.47
C ASN A 159 -15.44 27.07 -11.84
N PRO A 160 -15.37 28.40 -11.60
CA PRO A 160 -14.20 29.03 -11.00
C PRO A 160 -13.89 28.55 -9.57
N SER A 161 -14.87 27.96 -8.86
CA SER A 161 -14.66 27.36 -7.53
C SER A 161 -14.04 25.95 -7.57
N CYS A 162 -13.71 25.45 -8.76
CA CYS A 162 -13.22 24.09 -8.97
C CYS A 162 -11.86 24.05 -9.66
N ASN A 163 -11.11 22.98 -9.40
CA ASN A 163 -9.90 22.67 -10.13
C ASN A 163 -10.25 21.99 -11.46
N THR A 164 -10.29 22.78 -12.54
CA THR A 164 -10.67 22.33 -13.88
C THR A 164 -9.76 21.24 -14.42
N ASP A 165 -8.45 21.31 -14.16
CA ASP A 165 -7.49 20.32 -14.62
C ASP A 165 -7.75 18.94 -13.98
N LEU A 166 -8.09 18.93 -12.68
CA LEU A 166 -8.36 17.70 -11.94
C LEU A 166 -9.67 17.05 -12.37
N ILE A 167 -10.75 17.83 -12.51
CA ILE A 167 -12.05 17.34 -12.99
C ILE A 167 -11.94 16.83 -14.42
N ASN A 168 -11.30 17.59 -15.32
CA ASN A 168 -11.14 17.17 -16.71
C ASN A 168 -10.29 15.89 -16.82
N ARG A 169 -9.32 15.68 -15.92
CA ARG A 169 -8.55 14.43 -15.88
C ARG A 169 -9.43 13.23 -15.54
N ILE A 170 -10.35 13.37 -14.58
CA ILE A 170 -11.28 12.31 -14.22
C ILE A 170 -12.27 12.03 -15.33
N LEU A 171 -12.83 13.06 -15.95
CA LEU A 171 -13.74 12.87 -17.08
C LEU A 171 -13.04 12.16 -18.25
N LEU A 172 -11.78 12.50 -18.52
CA LEU A 172 -10.97 11.80 -19.53
C LEU A 172 -10.79 10.32 -19.18
N ASP A 173 -10.36 10.03 -17.95
CA ASP A 173 -10.14 8.67 -17.47
C ASP A 173 -11.45 7.86 -17.44
N ALA A 174 -12.59 8.49 -17.15
CA ALA A 174 -13.91 7.88 -17.19
C ALA A 174 -14.26 7.44 -18.62
N GLY A 175 -13.96 8.29 -19.60
CA GLY A 175 -14.13 7.96 -21.01
C GLY A 175 -13.30 6.74 -21.43
N PHE A 176 -12.00 6.72 -21.10
CA PHE A 176 -11.10 5.63 -21.47
C PHE A 176 -11.45 4.30 -20.79
N THR A 177 -11.73 4.34 -19.48
CA THR A 177 -12.11 3.14 -18.73
C THR A 177 -13.49 2.62 -19.18
N ASN A 178 -14.40 3.50 -19.59
CA ASN A 178 -15.67 3.08 -20.17
C ASN A 178 -15.48 2.38 -21.52
N GLU A 179 -14.65 2.93 -22.40
CA GLU A 179 -14.38 2.32 -23.69
C GLU A 179 -13.80 0.90 -23.53
N LEU A 180 -12.90 0.70 -22.55
CA LEU A 180 -12.37 -0.62 -22.21
C LEU A 180 -13.48 -1.59 -21.79
N VAL A 181 -14.39 -1.15 -20.91
CA VAL A 181 -15.49 -2.01 -20.43
C VAL A 181 -16.42 -2.37 -21.60
N GLN A 182 -16.86 -1.36 -22.36
CA GLN A 182 -17.86 -1.50 -23.42
C GLN A 182 -17.34 -2.27 -24.64
N ASN A 183 -16.08 -2.05 -25.04
CA ASN A 183 -15.55 -2.65 -26.26
C ASN A 183 -14.80 -3.96 -26.02
N TYR A 184 -14.43 -4.29 -24.78
CA TYR A 184 -13.64 -5.48 -24.47
C TYR A 184 -14.25 -6.35 -23.36
N TRP A 185 -14.45 -5.84 -22.14
CA TRP A 185 -14.91 -6.67 -21.02
C TRP A 185 -16.35 -7.18 -21.18
N SER A 186 -17.23 -6.38 -21.78
CA SER A 186 -18.62 -6.77 -22.05
C SER A 186 -18.71 -7.93 -23.04
N LYS A 187 -17.80 -7.99 -24.03
CA LYS A 187 -17.75 -9.06 -25.05
C LYS A 187 -17.31 -10.41 -24.45
N GLN A 188 -16.59 -10.37 -23.34
CA GLN A 188 -16.11 -11.55 -22.61
C GLN A 188 -16.71 -11.58 -21.20
N LYS A 189 -18.05 -11.60 -21.11
CA LYS A 189 -18.78 -11.44 -19.85
C LYS A 189 -18.25 -12.40 -18.77
N ASN A 190 -18.22 -13.70 -19.09
CA ASN A 190 -17.78 -14.76 -18.18
C ASN A 190 -16.53 -15.46 -18.72
N ILE A 191 -15.37 -15.20 -18.12
CA ILE A 191 -14.12 -15.93 -18.39
C ILE A 191 -13.94 -16.95 -17.28
N LYS A 192 -13.77 -18.23 -17.63
CA LYS A 192 -13.54 -19.28 -16.64
C LYS A 192 -12.28 -18.96 -15.84
N GLY A 193 -12.38 -18.97 -14.51
CA GLY A 193 -11.27 -18.69 -13.60
C GLY A 193 -11.06 -17.20 -13.26
N VAL A 194 -11.90 -16.29 -13.77
CA VAL A 194 -11.84 -14.85 -13.46
C VAL A 194 -13.09 -14.43 -12.69
N LYS A 195 -12.92 -13.94 -11.47
CA LYS A 195 -14.00 -13.43 -10.61
C LYS A 195 -14.34 -11.98 -10.88
N ALA A 196 -13.31 -11.14 -10.98
CA ALA A 196 -13.45 -9.71 -11.21
C ALA A 196 -12.36 -9.23 -12.14
N ARG A 197 -12.65 -8.15 -12.86
CA ARG A 197 -11.69 -7.37 -13.63
C ARG A 197 -11.73 -5.95 -13.11
N PHE A 198 -10.58 -5.31 -13.03
CA PHE A 198 -10.53 -3.94 -12.56
C PHE A 198 -9.51 -3.11 -13.32
N VAL A 199 -9.75 -1.80 -13.31
CA VAL A 199 -8.82 -0.79 -13.78
C VAL A 199 -8.79 0.33 -12.76
N VAL A 200 -7.60 0.65 -12.28
CA VAL A 200 -7.32 1.76 -11.36
C VAL A 200 -6.51 2.78 -12.13
N THR A 201 -6.97 4.03 -12.19
CA THR A 201 -6.32 5.09 -12.96
C THR A 201 -5.68 6.13 -12.07
N ASP A 202 -4.65 6.77 -12.60
CA ASP A 202 -3.93 7.91 -12.00
C ASP A 202 -4.87 9.13 -11.72
N GLY A 203 -5.91 9.30 -12.55
CA GLY A 203 -6.94 10.31 -12.33
C GLY A 203 -7.83 10.05 -11.11
N GLY A 204 -7.77 8.86 -10.49
CA GLY A 204 -8.56 8.52 -9.31
C GLY A 204 -9.86 7.79 -9.63
N ILE A 205 -9.94 7.12 -10.78
CA ILE A 205 -11.07 6.23 -11.09
C ILE A 205 -10.65 4.79 -10.86
N THR A 206 -11.45 4.06 -10.10
CA THR A 206 -11.36 2.60 -10.01
C THR A 206 -12.65 2.00 -10.53
N ARG A 207 -12.58 1.18 -11.58
CA ARG A 207 -13.74 0.43 -12.09
C ARG A 207 -13.57 -1.04 -11.86
N VAL A 208 -14.60 -1.68 -11.32
CA VAL A 208 -14.66 -3.12 -11.06
C VAL A 208 -15.81 -3.73 -11.86
N TYR A 209 -15.51 -4.80 -12.59
CA TYR A 209 -16.46 -5.52 -13.42
C TYR A 209 -16.49 -7.02 -13.07
N PRO A 210 -17.67 -7.65 -12.92
CA PRO A 210 -19.00 -7.05 -13.02
C PRO A 210 -19.39 -6.28 -11.74
N LYS A 211 -20.57 -5.65 -11.72
CA LYS A 211 -21.03 -4.77 -10.62
C LYS A 211 -21.02 -5.48 -9.26
N GLU A 212 -21.42 -6.75 -9.21
CA GLU A 212 -21.48 -7.56 -7.99
C GLU A 212 -20.10 -7.79 -7.37
N ALA A 213 -19.05 -7.79 -8.19
CA ALA A 213 -17.68 -7.88 -7.70
C ALA A 213 -17.19 -6.56 -7.09
N GLY A 214 -17.79 -5.42 -7.49
CA GLY A 214 -17.51 -4.10 -6.94
C GLY A 214 -18.01 -3.91 -5.51
N GLU A 215 -19.13 -4.55 -5.15
CA GLU A 215 -19.65 -4.52 -3.78
C GLU A 215 -18.68 -5.20 -2.78
N ASN A 216 -17.92 -6.19 -3.25
CA ASN A 216 -16.90 -6.89 -2.49
C ASN A 216 -15.50 -6.26 -2.63
N TRP A 217 -15.40 -5.07 -3.23
CA TRP A 217 -14.15 -4.34 -3.34
C TRP A 217 -13.81 -3.66 -2.02
N GLN A 218 -12.65 -4.00 -1.46
CA GLN A 218 -12.22 -3.55 -0.12
C GLN A 218 -10.97 -2.66 -0.16
N GLU A 219 -10.46 -2.36 -1.36
CA GLU A 219 -9.29 -1.50 -1.50
C GLU A 219 -9.70 -0.02 -1.35
N ASN A 220 -8.72 0.84 -1.12
CA ASN A 220 -8.99 2.26 -0.91
C ASN A 220 -9.43 2.90 -2.25
N PRO A 221 -10.50 3.72 -2.29
CA PRO A 221 -10.85 4.42 -3.52
C PRO A 221 -9.81 5.47 -3.95
N GLU A 222 -8.91 5.92 -3.06
CA GLU A 222 -7.76 6.76 -3.44
C GLU A 222 -6.63 5.90 -4.02
N THR A 223 -6.45 5.99 -5.34
CA THR A 223 -5.44 5.27 -6.11
C THR A 223 -4.02 5.33 -5.53
N TYR A 224 -3.60 6.47 -4.98
CA TYR A 224 -2.24 6.61 -4.45
C TYR A 224 -2.01 5.94 -3.09
N GLU A 225 -3.08 5.56 -2.40
CA GLU A 225 -3.04 4.77 -1.18
C GLU A 225 -3.06 3.26 -1.45
N ASP A 226 -3.33 2.83 -2.68
CA ASP A 226 -3.36 1.41 -3.03
C ASP A 226 -1.94 0.81 -3.15
N SER A 227 -1.67 -0.26 -2.38
CA SER A 227 -0.38 -0.95 -2.40
C SER A 227 -0.11 -1.58 -3.78
N PHE A 228 -1.06 -2.37 -4.30
CA PHE A 228 -0.89 -3.08 -5.57
C PHE A 228 -0.71 -2.11 -6.76
N TYR A 229 -1.31 -0.92 -6.70
CA TYR A 229 -1.15 0.11 -7.73
C TYR A 229 0.31 0.55 -7.81
N LYS A 230 0.91 0.93 -6.67
CA LYS A 230 2.32 1.35 -6.59
C LYS A 230 3.27 0.23 -6.99
N ARG A 231 3.06 -1.00 -6.48
CA ARG A 231 3.88 -2.17 -6.85
C ARG A 231 3.83 -2.47 -8.34
N SER A 232 2.66 -2.35 -8.97
CA SER A 232 2.49 -2.57 -10.40
C SER A 232 3.22 -1.54 -11.27
N LEU A 233 3.40 -0.32 -10.77
CA LEU A 233 4.13 0.73 -11.49
C LEU A 233 5.65 0.49 -11.45
N ASP A 234 6.17 0.03 -10.31
CA ASP A 234 7.60 -0.28 -10.14
C ASP A 234 8.03 -1.57 -10.88
N ASN A 235 7.10 -2.48 -11.13
CA ASN A 235 7.37 -3.76 -11.79
C ASN A 235 6.90 -3.79 -13.26
N ASP A 236 7.69 -4.40 -14.13
CA ASP A 236 7.32 -4.55 -15.56
C ASP A 236 6.57 -5.87 -15.85
N ASN A 237 6.52 -6.78 -14.88
CA ASN A 237 5.85 -8.09 -14.98
C ASN A 237 4.43 -8.06 -14.40
N TYR A 238 3.70 -9.17 -14.52
CA TYR A 238 2.44 -9.35 -13.78
C TYR A 238 2.75 -9.53 -12.29
N VAL A 239 2.10 -8.73 -11.44
CA VAL A 239 2.26 -8.77 -9.98
C VAL A 239 1.08 -9.50 -9.37
N PHE A 240 1.37 -10.54 -8.60
CA PHE A 240 0.38 -11.27 -7.81
C PHE A 240 0.35 -10.69 -6.40
N THR A 241 -0.84 -10.44 -5.88
CA THR A 241 -1.04 -9.92 -4.52
C THR A 241 -1.82 -10.95 -3.72
N ALA A 242 -1.18 -11.47 -2.68
CA ALA A 242 -1.82 -12.39 -1.75
C ALA A 242 -2.94 -11.69 -0.97
N PRO A 243 -4.13 -12.33 -0.80
CA PRO A 243 -5.19 -11.83 0.07
C PRO A 243 -4.71 -11.79 1.53
N TYR A 244 -5.37 -11.01 2.38
CA TYR A 244 -5.05 -11.01 3.79
C TYR A 244 -5.66 -12.23 4.49
N PHE A 245 -4.86 -12.90 5.32
CA PHE A 245 -5.35 -13.95 6.20
C PHE A 245 -6.13 -13.34 7.39
N ASN A 246 -7.30 -13.90 7.71
CA ASN A 246 -8.11 -13.53 8.88
C ASN A 246 -8.45 -12.03 9.07
N LYS A 247 -8.63 -11.26 8.00
CA LYS A 247 -9.29 -9.94 8.11
C LYS A 247 -10.82 -10.11 8.18
N SER A 248 -11.47 -9.26 8.99
CA SER A 248 -12.93 -9.15 9.02
C SER A 248 -13.45 -8.79 7.62
N GLY A 249 -14.08 -9.74 6.93
CA GLY A 249 -14.53 -9.57 5.54
C GLY A 249 -14.68 -10.89 4.80
N PRO A 250 -15.06 -10.85 3.50
CA PRO A 250 -15.15 -12.03 2.66
C PRO A 250 -13.78 -12.74 2.59
N GLY A 251 -13.77 -14.05 2.85
CA GLY A 251 -12.54 -14.84 2.92
C GLY A 251 -11.77 -14.90 1.58
N ALA A 252 -10.53 -15.40 1.59
CA ALA A 252 -9.69 -15.52 0.39
C ALA A 252 -10.39 -16.24 -0.80
N TYR A 253 -11.28 -17.19 -0.48
CA TYR A 253 -12.11 -17.88 -1.46
C TYR A 253 -13.12 -16.96 -2.15
N GLU A 254 -13.69 -15.99 -1.45
CA GLU A 254 -14.68 -15.05 -1.99
C GLU A 254 -13.97 -13.90 -2.71
N SER A 255 -12.93 -13.33 -2.11
CA SER A 255 -12.17 -12.21 -2.67
C SER A 255 -11.31 -12.60 -3.88
N GLY A 256 -10.84 -13.84 -3.96
CA GLY A 256 -9.88 -14.28 -4.97
C GLY A 256 -8.48 -13.68 -4.79
N ILE A 257 -7.54 -14.14 -5.61
CA ILE A 257 -6.15 -13.65 -5.63
C ILE A 257 -6.04 -12.59 -6.71
N MET A 258 -5.48 -11.44 -6.36
CA MET A 258 -5.38 -10.31 -7.27
C MET A 258 -4.13 -10.43 -8.15
N VAL A 259 -4.28 -10.18 -9.44
CA VAL A 259 -3.18 -10.01 -10.39
C VAL A 259 -3.30 -8.65 -11.02
N SER A 260 -2.21 -7.91 -11.05
CA SER A 260 -2.17 -6.52 -11.53
C SER A 260 -0.97 -6.27 -12.42
N LYS A 261 -1.11 -5.34 -13.36
CA LYS A 261 -0.05 -4.91 -14.27
C LYS A 261 -0.28 -3.45 -14.67
N ALA A 262 0.78 -2.64 -14.64
CA ALA A 262 0.71 -1.28 -15.17
C ALA A 262 0.51 -1.28 -16.69
N VAL A 263 -0.34 -0.38 -17.15
CA VAL A 263 -0.47 -0.05 -18.57
C VAL A 263 0.74 0.80 -18.94
N GLU A 264 1.49 0.36 -19.95
CA GLU A 264 2.68 1.05 -20.42
C GLU A 264 2.42 1.62 -21.82
N LEU A 265 2.62 2.93 -21.98
CA LEU A 265 2.40 3.63 -23.24
C LEU A 265 3.63 4.47 -23.60
N TYR A 266 3.91 4.56 -24.90
CA TYR A 266 4.92 5.45 -25.45
C TYR A 266 4.27 6.49 -26.35
N ILE A 267 4.30 7.75 -25.94
CA ILE A 267 3.79 8.88 -26.72
C ILE A 267 4.98 9.74 -27.15
N GLN A 268 5.24 9.82 -28.46
CA GLN A 268 6.37 10.58 -29.01
C GLN A 268 7.72 10.22 -28.34
N GLY A 269 7.95 8.94 -28.07
CA GLY A 269 9.16 8.45 -27.41
C GLY A 269 9.21 8.67 -25.89
N LYS A 270 8.15 9.19 -25.27
CA LYS A 270 8.04 9.38 -23.82
C LYS A 270 7.23 8.27 -23.19
N LEU A 271 7.81 7.62 -22.18
CA LEU A 271 7.16 6.58 -21.38
C LEU A 271 6.10 7.20 -20.44
N LEU A 272 4.92 6.58 -20.39
CA LEU A 272 3.83 6.89 -19.48
C LEU A 272 3.21 5.61 -18.93
N LYS A 273 2.88 5.61 -17.63
CA LYS A 273 2.13 4.55 -16.96
C LYS A 273 0.82 5.11 -16.34
N PRO A 274 -0.26 5.32 -17.12
CA PRO A 274 -1.43 6.09 -16.66
C PRO A 274 -2.44 5.29 -15.82
N ALA A 275 -2.40 3.97 -15.86
CA ALA A 275 -3.36 3.11 -15.19
C ALA A 275 -2.74 1.76 -14.85
N VAL A 276 -3.36 1.04 -13.94
CA VAL A 276 -3.06 -0.35 -13.59
C VAL A 276 -4.32 -1.17 -13.86
N VAL A 277 -4.19 -2.21 -14.68
CA VAL A 277 -5.27 -3.16 -14.96
C VAL A 277 -5.02 -4.45 -14.19
N GLY A 278 -6.09 -5.15 -13.84
CA GLY A 278 -5.95 -6.41 -13.13
C GLY A 278 -7.20 -7.28 -13.12
N ILE A 279 -7.02 -8.46 -12.55
CA ILE A 279 -8.06 -9.47 -12.37
C ILE A 279 -8.01 -10.03 -10.95
N LYS A 280 -9.17 -10.46 -10.44
CA LYS A 280 -9.26 -11.35 -9.28
C LYS A 280 -9.49 -12.76 -9.79
N ILE A 281 -8.57 -13.67 -9.47
CA ILE A 281 -8.59 -15.07 -9.92
C ILE A 281 -9.45 -15.89 -8.99
N ASP A 282 -10.24 -16.79 -9.56
CA ASP A 282 -10.95 -17.83 -8.81
C ASP A 282 -9.97 -18.92 -8.36
N VAL A 283 -9.74 -18.99 -7.05
CA VAL A 283 -8.79 -19.92 -6.43
C VAL A 283 -9.14 -21.38 -6.75
N ASN A 284 -10.42 -21.74 -6.74
CA ASN A 284 -10.87 -23.11 -7.01
C ASN A 284 -10.53 -23.54 -8.44
N SER A 285 -10.91 -22.74 -9.44
CA SER A 285 -10.56 -23.02 -10.83
C SER A 285 -9.05 -23.03 -11.06
N TRP A 286 -8.28 -22.23 -10.31
CA TRP A 286 -6.83 -22.23 -10.43
C TRP A 286 -6.22 -23.52 -9.88
N ILE A 287 -6.66 -23.98 -8.70
CA ILE A 287 -6.21 -25.24 -8.08
C ILE A 287 -6.53 -26.44 -8.99
N GLU A 288 -7.72 -26.48 -9.58
CA GLU A 288 -8.08 -27.56 -10.52
C GLU A 288 -7.14 -27.61 -11.73
N ASN A 289 -6.83 -26.46 -12.33
CA ASN A 289 -5.93 -26.38 -13.48
C ASN A 289 -4.49 -26.72 -13.10
N PHE A 290 -4.04 -26.25 -11.93
CA PHE A 290 -2.73 -26.60 -11.40
C PHE A 290 -2.60 -28.11 -11.20
N THR A 291 -3.55 -28.72 -10.49
CA THR A 291 -3.57 -30.16 -10.22
C THR A 291 -3.50 -30.96 -11.53
N LYS A 292 -4.28 -30.58 -12.54
CA LYS A 292 -4.25 -31.25 -13.86
C LYS A 292 -2.91 -31.13 -14.58
N THR A 293 -2.21 -30.01 -14.40
CA THR A 293 -0.94 -29.72 -15.09
C THR A 293 0.26 -30.28 -14.35
N SER A 294 0.19 -30.38 -13.02
CA SER A 294 1.24 -30.97 -12.19
C SER A 294 1.27 -32.49 -12.27
N ILE A 295 0.15 -33.12 -12.63
CA ILE A 295 0.04 -34.56 -12.88
C ILE A 295 0.82 -34.97 -14.13
N ARG A 296 1.91 -35.71 -13.91
CA ARG A 296 2.70 -36.35 -14.97
C ARG A 296 2.30 -37.82 -15.13
N ASP A 297 1.93 -38.20 -16.34
CA ASP A 297 1.64 -39.60 -16.71
C ASP A 297 2.57 -40.03 -17.88
N PRO A 298 3.42 -41.07 -17.74
CA PRO A 298 3.59 -41.93 -16.58
C PRO A 298 4.51 -41.33 -15.50
N CYS A 299 4.08 -41.47 -14.25
CA CYS A 299 4.80 -41.04 -13.06
C CYS A 299 5.85 -42.09 -12.66
N ALA A 300 7.08 -41.98 -13.16
CA ALA A 300 8.15 -42.92 -12.86
C ALA A 300 8.96 -42.48 -11.63
N GLY A 301 8.49 -42.81 -10.42
CA GLY A 301 9.20 -42.58 -9.15
C GLY A 301 8.26 -42.45 -7.94
N PRO A 302 8.76 -42.50 -6.69
CA PRO A 302 7.93 -42.26 -5.50
C PRO A 302 7.54 -40.78 -5.33
N VAL A 303 8.37 -39.85 -5.83
CA VAL A 303 8.17 -38.40 -5.76
C VAL A 303 8.10 -37.87 -7.19
N CYS A 304 6.93 -37.88 -7.81
CA CYS A 304 6.81 -37.53 -9.22
C CYS A 304 5.61 -36.61 -9.57
N ASP A 305 4.74 -36.28 -8.61
CA ASP A 305 3.50 -35.55 -8.89
C ASP A 305 2.94 -34.81 -7.66
N CYS A 306 2.33 -33.64 -7.89
CA CYS A 306 1.55 -32.87 -6.94
C CYS A 306 0.06 -33.20 -7.08
N LYS A 307 -0.34 -34.40 -6.67
CA LYS A 307 -1.76 -34.79 -6.67
C LYS A 307 -2.48 -34.14 -5.50
N ARG A 308 -3.72 -33.68 -5.73
CA ARG A 308 -4.57 -33.11 -4.66
C ARG A 308 -4.62 -34.03 -3.45
N ASN A 309 -4.29 -33.49 -2.27
CA ASN A 309 -4.19 -34.21 -1.00
C ASN A 309 -3.27 -35.45 -1.10
N SER A 310 -2.06 -35.27 -1.63
CA SER A 310 -1.05 -36.33 -1.66
C SER A 310 -0.42 -36.51 -0.27
N ASP A 311 -0.38 -37.75 0.22
CA ASP A 311 0.33 -38.08 1.47
C ASP A 311 1.87 -38.10 1.31
N VAL A 312 2.39 -37.92 0.09
CA VAL A 312 3.81 -38.08 -0.23
C VAL A 312 4.53 -36.75 -0.36
N MET A 313 3.89 -35.73 -0.92
CA MET A 313 4.47 -34.39 -1.05
C MET A 313 3.43 -33.28 -1.08
N ASP A 314 3.80 -32.15 -0.49
CA ASP A 314 3.05 -30.90 -0.58
C ASP A 314 3.71 -29.98 -1.61
N CYS A 315 2.89 -29.46 -2.52
CA CYS A 315 3.32 -28.46 -3.50
C CYS A 315 2.58 -27.16 -3.26
N VAL A 316 3.34 -26.06 -3.28
CA VAL A 316 2.83 -24.71 -3.00
C VAL A 316 3.38 -23.71 -4.00
N ILE A 317 2.61 -22.66 -4.26
CA ILE A 317 3.06 -21.46 -4.99
C ILE A 317 3.12 -20.31 -3.99
N LEU A 318 4.29 -19.70 -3.91
CA LEU A 318 4.56 -18.53 -3.09
C LEU A 318 4.78 -17.31 -3.99
N ASP A 319 4.39 -16.14 -3.51
CA ASP A 319 4.77 -14.87 -4.14
C ASP A 319 6.18 -14.42 -3.72
N ASP A 320 6.61 -13.26 -4.22
CA ASP A 320 7.90 -12.65 -3.93
C ASP A 320 8.06 -12.20 -2.47
N GLY A 321 6.96 -12.01 -1.74
CA GLY A 321 6.94 -11.77 -0.30
C GLY A 321 7.00 -13.06 0.55
N GLY A 322 6.89 -14.23 -0.08
CA GLY A 322 6.82 -15.52 0.62
C GLY A 322 5.43 -15.79 1.23
N PHE A 323 4.38 -15.16 0.71
CA PHE A 323 3.00 -15.46 1.07
C PHE A 323 2.46 -16.61 0.23
N LEU A 324 1.65 -17.47 0.87
CA LEU A 324 1.03 -18.61 0.22
C LEU A 324 -0.09 -18.15 -0.73
N LEU A 325 0.06 -18.40 -2.03
CA LEU A 325 -0.98 -18.13 -3.03
C LEU A 325 -1.81 -19.37 -3.33
N MET A 326 -1.16 -20.54 -3.43
CA MET A 326 -1.83 -21.78 -3.82
C MET A 326 -1.16 -22.96 -3.13
N ALA A 327 -1.96 -23.95 -2.73
CA ALA A 327 -1.49 -25.19 -2.16
C ALA A 327 -2.24 -26.39 -2.76
N ASN A 328 -1.53 -27.51 -2.86
CA ASN A 328 -2.06 -28.79 -3.30
C ASN A 328 -2.91 -29.50 -2.23
N HIS A 329 -2.59 -29.28 -0.96
CA HIS A 329 -3.24 -29.91 0.19
C HIS A 329 -4.33 -28.99 0.74
N ASP A 330 -5.55 -29.51 0.94
CA ASP A 330 -6.72 -28.73 1.35
C ASP A 330 -6.51 -28.00 2.70
N ASP A 331 -5.79 -28.61 3.64
CA ASP A 331 -5.37 -27.99 4.91
C ASP A 331 -4.56 -26.68 4.76
N TYR A 332 -3.74 -26.57 3.72
CA TYR A 332 -2.99 -25.34 3.42
C TYR A 332 -3.81 -24.37 2.58
N THR A 333 -4.80 -24.84 1.82
CA THR A 333 -5.69 -23.97 1.05
C THR A 333 -6.50 -23.04 1.96
N ASN A 334 -6.88 -23.49 3.16
CA ASN A 334 -7.50 -22.64 4.18
C ASN A 334 -6.56 -21.58 4.77
N GLN A 335 -5.26 -21.66 4.47
CA GLN A 335 -4.20 -20.76 4.95
C GLN A 335 -3.66 -19.85 3.84
N ILE A 336 -4.34 -19.77 2.69
CA ILE A 336 -3.97 -18.85 1.59
C ILE A 336 -3.91 -17.40 2.12
N GLY A 337 -2.89 -16.67 1.70
CA GLY A 337 -2.61 -15.31 2.14
C GLY A 337 -1.76 -15.20 3.40
N ARG A 338 -1.48 -16.34 4.06
CA ARG A 338 -0.60 -16.39 5.24
C ARG A 338 0.86 -16.43 4.83
N PHE A 339 1.73 -15.84 5.66
CA PHE A 339 3.17 -15.93 5.47
C PHE A 339 3.64 -17.38 5.60
N PHE A 340 4.37 -17.89 4.60
CA PHE A 340 4.74 -19.30 4.54
C PHE A 340 5.64 -19.74 5.70
N GLY A 341 6.46 -18.84 6.24
CA GLY A 341 7.29 -19.12 7.41
C GLY A 341 6.51 -19.39 8.70
N GLU A 342 5.21 -19.11 8.75
CA GLU A 342 4.33 -19.54 9.86
C GLU A 342 3.73 -20.93 9.63
N ILE A 343 3.66 -21.38 8.37
CA ILE A 343 3.11 -22.68 7.97
C ILE A 343 4.23 -23.73 8.06
N ASP A 344 5.33 -23.49 7.34
CA ASP A 344 6.56 -24.29 7.42
C ASP A 344 7.78 -23.40 7.68
N PRO A 345 8.11 -23.14 8.96
CA PRO A 345 9.28 -22.36 9.34
C PRO A 345 10.61 -23.00 8.92
N SER A 346 10.66 -24.33 8.81
CA SER A 346 11.89 -25.06 8.47
C SER A 346 12.24 -24.83 7.01
N MET A 347 11.26 -25.03 6.12
CA MET A 347 11.44 -24.79 4.70
C MET A 347 11.74 -23.31 4.42
N MET A 348 10.99 -22.37 5.00
CA MET A 348 11.23 -20.94 4.74
C MET A 348 12.63 -20.50 5.18
N ARG A 349 13.14 -20.99 6.32
CA ARG A 349 14.53 -20.74 6.74
C ARG A 349 15.55 -21.33 5.76
N HIS A 350 15.28 -22.51 5.22
CA HIS A 350 16.13 -23.12 4.20
C HIS A 350 16.15 -22.29 2.90
N LEU A 351 14.99 -21.80 2.45
CA LEU A 351 14.88 -20.95 1.25
C LEU A 351 15.67 -19.64 1.38
N VAL A 352 15.70 -19.05 2.58
CA VAL A 352 16.54 -17.89 2.87
C VAL A 352 18.03 -18.27 2.88
N ASN A 353 18.39 -19.43 3.45
CA ASN A 353 19.78 -19.89 3.53
C ASN A 353 20.39 -20.18 2.14
N ILE A 354 19.61 -20.74 1.22
CA ILE A 354 20.03 -20.94 -0.17
C ILE A 354 19.98 -19.65 -1.02
N SER A 355 19.72 -18.50 -0.40
CA SER A 355 19.62 -17.18 -1.04
C SER A 355 18.51 -17.05 -2.09
N LEU A 356 17.44 -17.85 -1.98
CA LEU A 356 16.25 -17.66 -2.82
C LEU A 356 15.43 -16.45 -2.36
N TYR A 357 15.31 -16.26 -1.04
CA TYR A 357 14.66 -15.10 -0.43
C TYR A 357 15.66 -14.23 0.34
N ALA A 358 15.38 -12.93 0.34
CA ALA A 358 16.07 -11.95 1.17
C ALA A 358 15.03 -11.11 1.91
N PHE A 359 15.40 -10.57 3.08
CA PHE A 359 14.52 -9.74 3.88
C PHE A 359 15.32 -8.59 4.51
N ASN A 360 14.65 -7.45 4.70
CA ASN A 360 15.16 -6.34 5.50
C ASN A 360 14.18 -6.08 6.65
N LYS A 361 14.71 -5.88 7.85
CA LYS A 361 13.91 -5.44 9.01
C LYS A 361 13.96 -3.91 9.07
N SER A 362 12.82 -3.27 9.29
CA SER A 362 12.72 -1.85 9.62
C SER A 362 11.87 -1.68 10.87
N TYR A 363 11.92 -0.49 11.48
CA TYR A 363 11.17 -0.15 12.67
C TYR A 363 10.07 0.87 12.31
N ASP A 364 8.84 0.62 12.77
CA ASP A 364 7.77 1.61 12.72
C ASP A 364 7.58 2.22 14.11
N TYR A 365 8.11 3.43 14.27
CA TYR A 365 8.08 4.20 15.51
C TYR A 365 6.69 4.79 15.85
N GLN A 366 5.72 4.70 14.92
CA GLN A 366 4.37 5.26 15.08
C GLN A 366 3.29 4.18 15.22
N SER A 367 3.71 2.94 15.46
CA SER A 367 2.82 1.80 15.69
C SER A 367 2.23 1.81 17.12
N VAL A 368 1.11 1.11 17.29
CA VAL A 368 0.47 0.89 18.60
C VAL A 368 0.52 -0.60 18.94
N CYS A 369 0.76 -0.93 20.20
CA CYS A 369 0.74 -2.30 20.70
C CYS A 369 0.06 -2.38 22.06
N ASP A 370 -0.52 -3.54 22.38
CA ASP A 370 -1.08 -3.78 23.71
C ASP A 370 0.03 -3.75 24.77
N PRO A 371 -0.19 -3.10 25.92
CA PRO A 371 0.82 -3.04 26.96
C PRO A 371 1.12 -4.44 27.50
N GLY A 372 2.41 -4.80 27.51
CA GLY A 372 2.86 -6.03 28.13
C GLY A 372 2.58 -6.04 29.63
N ALA A 373 2.30 -7.21 30.19
CA ALA A 373 2.20 -7.36 31.64
C ALA A 373 3.52 -6.93 32.28
N ALA A 374 3.49 -5.83 33.04
CA ALA A 374 4.68 -5.36 33.73
C ALA A 374 5.17 -6.47 34.67
N PRO A 375 6.49 -6.78 34.69
CA PRO A 375 7.01 -7.69 35.70
C PRO A 375 6.63 -7.13 37.05
N LYS A 376 5.96 -7.94 37.88
CA LYS A 376 5.62 -7.57 39.26
C LYS A 376 6.93 -7.23 39.97
N GLN A 377 7.29 -5.95 40.04
CA GLN A 377 8.37 -5.51 40.90
C GLN A 377 7.93 -5.87 42.32
N GLY A 378 8.63 -6.82 42.94
CA GLY A 378 8.42 -7.13 44.34
C GLY A 378 8.59 -5.84 45.13
N ALA A 379 7.56 -5.43 45.86
CA ALA A 379 7.61 -4.33 46.78
C ALA A 379 8.51 -4.70 47.98
N GLY A 380 9.82 -4.67 47.77
CA GLY A 380 10.78 -4.57 48.87
C GLY A 380 10.71 -3.15 49.42
N HIS A 381 10.48 -3.00 50.72
CA HIS A 381 10.44 -1.70 51.39
C HIS A 381 11.70 -0.88 51.05
N ARG A 382 11.55 0.15 50.22
CA ARG A 382 12.58 1.19 50.05
C ARG A 382 12.45 2.18 51.19
N SER A 383 13.02 1.84 52.34
CA SER A 383 13.28 2.80 53.41
C SER A 383 14.65 2.51 54.03
N ALA A 384 15.71 2.98 53.36
CA ALA A 384 16.96 3.26 54.05
C ALA A 384 16.85 4.69 54.59
N TYR A 385 16.59 4.83 55.88
CA TYR A 385 16.64 6.11 56.57
C TYR A 385 18.10 6.55 56.66
N VAL A 386 18.45 7.66 56.03
CA VAL A 386 19.77 8.29 56.17
C VAL A 386 19.65 9.32 57.30
N PRO A 387 20.27 9.09 58.47
CA PRO A 387 20.17 10.01 59.59
C PRO A 387 20.81 11.36 59.25
N SER A 388 20.17 12.43 59.71
CA SER A 388 20.60 13.82 59.53
C SER A 388 21.50 14.27 60.69
N ILE A 389 22.25 15.36 60.51
CA ILE A 389 23.12 15.93 61.57
C ILE A 389 22.31 16.29 62.83
N THR A 390 21.02 16.62 62.67
CA THR A 390 20.08 16.86 63.77
C THR A 390 19.83 15.61 64.64
N ASP A 391 19.93 14.41 64.07
CA ASP A 391 19.77 13.14 64.82
C ASP A 391 21.04 12.80 65.61
N ILE A 392 22.23 13.23 65.14
CA ILE A 392 23.50 13.08 65.86
C ILE A 392 23.57 14.04 67.05
N LEU A 393 23.07 15.26 66.90
CA LEU A 393 23.08 16.28 67.96
C LEU A 393 22.09 15.98 69.08
N GLN A 394 21.02 15.20 68.82
CA GLN A 394 20.14 14.69 69.87
C GLN A 394 20.82 13.63 70.76
N ILE A 395 21.81 12.86 70.27
CA ILE A 395 22.56 11.90 71.11
C ILE A 395 23.49 12.64 72.11
N GLY A 396 24.01 13.81 71.73
CA GLY A 396 24.85 14.63 72.59
C GLY A 396 24.14 15.19 73.83
N TRP A 397 22.84 15.49 73.73
CA TRP A 397 22.04 15.99 74.86
C TRP A 397 21.67 14.90 75.88
N TRP A 398 21.58 13.63 75.46
CA TRP A 398 21.32 12.50 76.36
C TRP A 398 22.57 12.02 77.10
N ALA A 399 23.77 12.25 76.54
CA ALA A 399 25.03 11.90 77.20
C ALA A 399 25.45 12.86 78.33
N THR A 400 24.98 14.12 78.31
CA THR A 400 25.23 15.10 79.39
C THR A 400 24.16 15.11 80.49
N ALA A 401 23.02 14.43 80.28
CA ALA A 401 21.95 14.32 81.29
C ALA A 401 22.05 13.03 82.15
N ALA A 402 23.01 12.15 81.87
CA ALA A 402 23.26 10.91 82.61
C ALA A 402 24.59 10.91 83.41
N ALA A 403 25.22 12.08 83.57
CA ALA A 403 26.39 12.29 84.41
C ALA A 403 26.10 13.36 85.48
N CYS A 404 25.24 13.01 86.44
CA CYS A 404 25.09 13.62 87.77
C CYS A 404 24.70 12.52 88.77
#